data_AF-A0A8T4VYE0-F1
#
_entry.id   AF-A0A8T4VYE0-F1
#
_cell.length_a   1.000
_cell.length_b   1.000
_cell.length_c   1.000
_cell.angle_alpha   90.00
_cell.angle_beta   90.00
_cell.angle_gamma   90.00
#
_symmetry.space_group_name_H-M   'P 1'
#
loop_
_entity.id
_entity.type
_entity.pdbx_description
1 polymer ?
#
loop_
_entity_poly.entity_id
_entity_poly.type
_entity_poly.pdbx_seq_one_letter_code
_entity_poly.pdbx_strand_id
1 'polypeptide(L)'
;RTTEEITGTAKATHDEFQAAYDAMNRNLGLQTGPIDPAEYLPRFATELDLGPDVEAAARRRLEATNQADIGGRNPSGVAAAALYTVTSVEKDGPTQAEAAELADVTPVTLRSAAQVFSD
;
A
#
# COMPACT_ATOMS: atom_id res chain seq x y z
N ARG A 1 -21.40 -4.96 -6.50
CA ARG A 1 -20.92 -5.09 -7.90
C ARG A 1 -19.43 -4.84 -7.86
N THR A 2 -18.61 -5.73 -8.42
CA THR A 2 -17.15 -5.50 -8.44
C THR A 2 -16.79 -4.49 -9.53
N THR A 3 -15.59 -3.93 -9.47
CA THR A 3 -15.09 -3.03 -10.52
C THR A 3 -15.03 -3.74 -11.87
N GLU A 4 -14.65 -5.02 -11.93
CA GLU A 4 -14.66 -5.80 -13.19
C GLU A 4 -16.08 -6.00 -13.73
N GLU A 5 -17.06 -6.19 -12.85
CA GLU A 5 -18.46 -6.35 -13.27
C GLU A 5 -19.00 -5.07 -13.94
N ILE A 6 -18.56 -3.91 -13.44
CA ILE A 6 -18.98 -2.60 -13.95
C ILE A 6 -18.24 -2.25 -15.25
N THR A 7 -16.92 -2.44 -15.30
CA THR A 7 -16.11 -2.15 -16.49
C THR A 7 -16.37 -3.12 -17.63
N GLY A 8 -16.69 -4.38 -17.36
CA GLY A 8 -17.04 -5.36 -18.39
C GLY A 8 -18.29 -5.00 -19.21
N THR A 9 -19.16 -4.13 -18.69
CA THR A 9 -20.36 -3.63 -19.39
C THR A 9 -20.21 -2.17 -19.85
N ALA A 10 -19.29 -1.41 -19.26
CA ALA A 10 -19.04 -0.01 -19.59
C ALA A 10 -18.07 0.13 -20.78
N LYS A 11 -18.18 1.25 -21.51
CA LYS A 11 -17.18 1.64 -22.53
C LYS A 11 -15.91 2.28 -21.91
N ALA A 12 -15.64 2.01 -20.64
CA ALA A 12 -14.55 2.61 -19.88
C ALA A 12 -13.59 1.51 -19.42
N THR A 13 -12.31 1.79 -19.54
CA THR A 13 -11.25 0.99 -18.95
C THR A 13 -11.26 1.08 -17.42
N HIS A 14 -10.55 0.17 -16.75
CA HIS A 14 -10.41 0.20 -15.30
C HIS A 14 -9.81 1.53 -14.80
N ASP A 15 -8.82 2.06 -15.50
CA ASP A 15 -8.15 3.31 -15.14
C ASP A 15 -9.08 4.53 -15.32
N GLU A 16 -9.89 4.55 -16.39
CA GLU A 16 -10.91 5.59 -16.60
C GLU A 16 -12.01 5.53 -15.53
N PHE A 17 -12.41 4.32 -15.13
CA PHE A 17 -13.36 4.13 -14.04
C PHE A 17 -12.80 4.64 -12.72
N GLN A 18 -11.56 4.29 -12.38
CA GLN A 18 -10.89 4.75 -11.16
C GLN A 18 -10.75 6.28 -11.13
N ALA A 19 -10.32 6.89 -12.24
CA ALA A 19 -10.17 8.34 -12.34
C ALA A 19 -11.51 9.09 -12.15
N ALA A 20 -12.59 8.57 -12.73
CA ALA A 20 -13.93 9.12 -12.57
C ALA A 20 -14.46 8.95 -11.14
N TYR A 21 -14.23 7.79 -10.53
CA TYR A 21 -14.56 7.51 -9.13
C TYR A 21 -13.85 8.48 -8.19
N ASP A 22 -12.54 8.65 -8.33
CA ASP A 22 -11.74 9.58 -7.53
C ASP A 22 -12.18 11.04 -7.70
N ALA A 23 -12.54 11.44 -8.91
CA ALA A 23 -13.07 12.77 -9.20
C ALA A 23 -14.44 13.01 -8.54
N MET A 24 -15.34 12.02 -8.58
CA MET A 24 -16.64 12.09 -7.91
C MET A 24 -16.47 12.21 -6.39
N ASN A 25 -15.60 11.40 -5.80
CA ASN A 25 -15.39 11.41 -4.35
C ASN A 25 -14.77 12.74 -3.87
N ARG A 26 -13.81 13.30 -4.63
CA ARG A 26 -13.31 14.66 -4.38
C ARG A 26 -14.42 15.72 -4.44
N ASN A 27 -15.23 15.70 -5.49
CA ASN A 27 -16.22 16.74 -5.75
C ASN A 27 -17.43 16.67 -4.82
N LEU A 28 -17.77 15.47 -4.34
CA LEU A 28 -18.91 15.24 -3.46
C LEU A 28 -18.55 15.27 -1.97
N GLY A 29 -17.28 15.46 -1.62
CA GLY A 29 -16.81 15.43 -0.23
C GLY A 29 -17.03 14.08 0.46
N LEU A 30 -17.27 13.02 -0.32
CA LEU A 30 -17.33 11.66 0.17
C LEU A 30 -15.89 11.30 0.51
N GLN A 31 -15.58 11.21 1.81
CA GLN A 31 -14.26 10.81 2.30
C GLN A 31 -14.01 9.33 1.95
N THR A 32 -13.72 9.06 0.69
CA THR A 32 -13.05 7.85 0.24
C THR A 32 -11.71 8.31 -0.32
N GLY A 33 -10.91 8.93 0.54
CA GLY A 33 -9.50 9.14 0.24
C GLY A 33 -8.82 7.78 0.06
N PRO A 34 -7.60 7.73 -0.51
CA PRO A 34 -6.80 6.51 -0.46
C PRO A 34 -6.73 6.04 0.99
N ILE A 35 -6.92 4.73 1.20
CA ILE A 35 -6.82 4.09 2.52
C ILE A 35 -5.45 4.46 3.09
N ASP A 36 -5.40 4.87 4.36
CA ASP A 36 -4.14 5.14 5.04
C ASP A 36 -3.28 3.85 5.02
N PRO A 37 -2.02 3.90 4.52
CA PRO A 37 -1.12 2.74 4.53
C PRO A 37 -1.04 2.04 5.91
N ALA A 38 -1.15 2.79 7.01
CA ALA A 38 -1.08 2.25 8.36
C ALA A 38 -2.23 1.28 8.71
N GLU A 39 -3.34 1.32 7.98
CA GLU A 39 -4.48 0.41 8.13
C GLU A 39 -4.20 -1.01 7.59
N TYR A 40 -3.22 -1.15 6.69
CA TYR A 40 -2.83 -2.46 6.15
C TYR A 40 -1.89 -3.23 7.07
N LEU A 41 -1.16 -2.54 7.96
CA LEU A 41 -0.10 -3.12 8.78
C LEU A 41 -0.55 -4.34 9.61
N PRO A 42 -1.68 -4.32 10.35
CA PRO A 42 -2.03 -5.44 11.21
C PRO A 42 -2.28 -6.73 10.41
N ARG A 43 -2.97 -6.59 9.26
CA ARG A 43 -3.24 -7.71 8.37
C ARG A 43 -1.96 -8.23 7.74
N PHE A 44 -1.12 -7.34 7.22
CA PHE A 44 0.13 -7.75 6.57
C PHE A 44 1.14 -8.36 7.53
N ALA A 45 1.27 -7.83 8.74
CA ALA A 45 2.10 -8.44 9.77
C ALA A 45 1.62 -9.85 10.08
N THR A 46 0.30 -10.07 10.20
CA THR A 46 -0.28 -11.40 10.41
C THR A 46 0.01 -12.35 9.23
N GLU A 47 -0.21 -11.90 7.99
CA GLU A 47 0.00 -12.74 6.80
C GLU A 47 1.47 -13.07 6.53
N LEU A 48 2.40 -12.22 6.98
CA LEU A 48 3.85 -12.43 6.88
C LEU A 48 4.46 -13.09 8.13
N ASP A 49 3.63 -13.52 9.10
CA ASP A 49 4.06 -14.09 10.38
C ASP A 49 5.04 -13.19 11.16
N LEU A 50 4.80 -11.88 11.13
CA LEU A 50 5.60 -10.86 11.80
C LEU A 50 5.05 -10.54 13.19
N GLY A 51 5.95 -10.37 14.15
CA GLY A 51 5.61 -10.02 15.51
C GLY A 51 5.10 -8.58 15.70
N PRO A 52 4.42 -8.30 16.82
CA PRO A 52 3.87 -6.96 17.11
C PRO A 52 4.94 -5.86 17.19
N ASP A 53 6.19 -6.21 17.54
CA ASP A 53 7.31 -5.26 17.57
C ASP A 53 7.67 -4.75 16.17
N VAL A 54 7.58 -5.62 15.16
CA VAL A 54 7.82 -5.29 13.75
C VAL A 54 6.69 -4.41 13.22
N GLU A 55 5.43 -4.76 13.50
CA GLU A 55 4.28 -3.93 13.13
C GLU A 55 4.39 -2.52 13.73
N ALA A 56 4.70 -2.43 15.03
CA ALA A 56 4.86 -1.16 15.72
C ALA A 56 6.04 -0.34 15.17
N ALA A 57 7.14 -0.99 14.79
CA ALA A 57 8.27 -0.32 14.14
C ALA A 57 7.91 0.21 12.74
N ALA A 58 7.19 -0.56 11.94
CA ALA A 58 6.72 -0.14 10.63
C ALA A 58 5.75 1.04 10.73
N ARG A 59 4.83 1.01 11.71
CA ARG A 59 3.92 2.12 12.02
C ARG A 59 4.67 3.40 12.37
N ARG A 60 5.66 3.33 13.27
CA ARG A 60 6.48 4.50 13.62
C ARG A 60 7.23 5.07 12.41
N ARG A 61 7.72 4.21 11.51
CA ARG A 61 8.41 4.66 10.29
C ARG A 61 7.45 5.39 9.35
N LEU A 62 6.24 4.86 9.17
CA LEU A 62 5.17 5.53 8.41
C LEU A 62 4.76 6.88 8.99
N GLU A 63 4.57 6.95 10.31
CA GLU A 63 4.19 8.19 11.00
C GLU A 63 5.30 9.27 10.95
N ALA A 64 6.56 8.85 10.88
CA ALA A 64 7.71 9.75 10.74
C ALA A 64 7.93 10.24 9.29
N THR A 65 7.37 9.56 8.30
CA THR A 65 7.50 9.92 6.89
C THR A 65 6.59 11.10 6.52
N ASN A 66 7.11 12.02 5.71
CA ASN A 66 6.32 13.14 5.21
C ASN A 66 5.27 12.65 4.20
N GLN A 67 4.02 13.08 4.36
CA GLN A 67 2.93 12.71 3.45
C GLN A 67 3.22 13.04 1.98
N ALA A 68 4.02 14.07 1.71
CA ALA A 68 4.43 14.42 0.36
C ALA A 68 5.23 13.30 -0.33
N ASP A 69 6.03 12.53 0.41
CA ASP A 69 6.89 11.47 -0.13
C ASP A 69 6.12 10.16 -0.40
N ILE A 70 4.98 9.99 0.29
CA ILE A 70 4.02 8.90 0.09
C ILE A 70 3.01 9.24 -1.01
N GLY A 71 2.78 10.53 -1.26
CA GLY A 71 1.80 11.02 -2.24
C GLY A 71 1.92 10.38 -3.62
N GLY A 72 0.81 9.84 -4.13
CA GLY A 72 0.74 9.21 -5.46
C GLY A 72 1.25 7.77 -5.52
N ARG A 73 1.72 7.19 -4.41
CA ARG A 73 2.08 5.77 -4.32
C ARG A 73 0.86 4.93 -3.92
N ASN A 74 0.85 3.66 -4.30
CA ASN A 74 -0.18 2.71 -3.87
C ASN A 74 -0.05 2.48 -2.34
N PRO A 75 -1.11 2.76 -1.54
CA PRO A 75 -1.05 2.63 -0.08
C PRO A 75 -0.72 1.23 0.43
N SER A 76 -1.22 0.18 -0.24
CA SER A 76 -0.90 -1.22 0.05
C SER A 76 0.60 -1.47 -0.13
N GLY A 77 1.16 -1.01 -1.26
CA GLY A 77 2.60 -1.13 -1.53
C GLY A 77 3.47 -0.35 -0.53
N VAL A 78 3.00 0.80 -0.04
CA VAL A 78 3.69 1.60 0.98
C VAL A 78 3.69 0.89 2.33
N ALA A 79 2.58 0.27 2.73
CA ALA A 79 2.49 -0.49 3.97
C ALA A 79 3.39 -1.73 3.96
N ALA A 80 3.37 -2.50 2.88
CA ALA A 80 4.24 -3.66 2.72
C ALA A 80 5.72 -3.25 2.64
N ALA A 81 6.03 -2.13 2.00
CA ALA A 81 7.39 -1.59 1.98
C ALA A 81 7.87 -1.16 3.38
N ALA A 82 7.00 -0.60 4.22
CA ALA A 82 7.36 -0.26 5.60
C ALA A 82 7.74 -1.49 6.42
N LEU A 83 6.94 -2.56 6.34
CA LEU A 83 7.24 -3.86 6.99
C LEU A 83 8.53 -4.47 6.43
N TYR A 84 8.64 -4.57 5.12
CA TYR A 84 9.82 -5.10 4.44
C TYR A 84 11.10 -4.35 4.84
N THR A 85 11.07 -3.02 4.92
CA THR A 85 12.25 -2.24 5.33
C THR A 85 12.68 -2.56 6.75
N VAL A 86 11.75 -2.71 7.70
CA VAL A 86 12.05 -3.07 9.09
C VAL A 86 12.70 -4.45 9.19
N THR A 87 12.25 -5.42 8.39
CA THR A 87 12.71 -6.82 8.46
C THR A 87 13.84 -7.13 7.48
N SER A 88 14.21 -6.21 6.58
CA SER A 88 15.14 -6.47 5.46
C SER A 88 16.56 -6.92 5.87
N VAL A 89 16.94 -6.70 7.13
CA VAL A 89 18.23 -7.11 7.70
C VAL A 89 18.17 -8.46 8.44
N GLU A 90 16.96 -8.98 8.64
CA GLU A 90 16.72 -10.25 9.33
C GLU A 90 16.80 -11.40 8.32
N LYS A 91 17.41 -12.52 8.71
CA LYS A 91 17.55 -13.68 7.83
C LYS A 91 16.23 -14.35 7.48
N ASP A 92 15.25 -14.25 8.38
CA ASP A 92 13.95 -14.92 8.27
C ASP A 92 12.81 -13.94 7.96
N GLY A 93 13.14 -12.70 7.58
CA GLY A 93 12.15 -11.72 7.14
C GLY A 93 11.61 -12.02 5.74
N PRO A 94 10.44 -11.47 5.38
CA PRO A 94 9.84 -11.64 4.06
C PRO A 94 10.78 -11.12 2.96
N THR A 95 10.86 -11.88 1.88
CA THR A 95 11.53 -11.42 0.66
C THR A 95 10.76 -10.27 0.02
N GLN A 96 11.47 -9.49 -0.79
CA GLN A 96 10.85 -8.43 -1.59
C GLN A 96 9.73 -8.95 -2.49
N ALA A 97 9.82 -10.19 -2.97
CA ALA A 97 8.80 -10.79 -3.82
C ALA A 97 7.53 -11.11 -3.02
N GLU A 98 7.67 -11.73 -1.85
CA GLU A 98 6.55 -12.07 -0.97
C GLU A 98 5.81 -10.82 -0.46
N ALA A 99 6.56 -9.79 -0.04
CA ALA A 99 5.96 -8.53 0.39
C ALA A 99 5.23 -7.81 -0.76
N ALA A 100 5.75 -7.90 -1.99
CA ALA A 100 5.12 -7.31 -3.17
C ALA A 100 3.85 -8.06 -3.59
N GLU A 101 3.89 -9.40 -3.57
CA GLU A 101 2.74 -10.26 -3.85
C GLU A 101 1.60 -10.01 -2.86
N LEU A 102 1.88 -9.96 -1.56
CA LEU A 102 0.90 -9.66 -0.52
C LEU A 102 0.20 -8.30 -0.72
N ALA A 103 0.95 -7.31 -1.21
CA ALA A 103 0.43 -5.98 -1.47
C ALA A 103 -0.24 -5.81 -2.84
N ASP A 104 -0.26 -6.86 -3.67
CA ASP A 104 -0.71 -6.83 -5.06
C ASP A 104 0.00 -5.74 -5.88
N VAL A 105 1.33 -5.68 -5.75
CA VAL A 105 2.20 -4.76 -6.50
C VAL A 105 3.39 -5.49 -7.10
N THR A 106 4.06 -4.87 -8.07
CA THR A 106 5.30 -5.44 -8.61
C THR A 106 6.46 -5.28 -7.61
N PRO A 107 7.48 -6.17 -7.63
CA PRO A 107 8.67 -5.98 -6.81
C PRO A 107 9.36 -4.63 -7.03
N VAL A 108 9.36 -4.08 -8.25
CA VAL A 108 9.90 -2.74 -8.55
C VAL A 108 9.08 -1.64 -7.87
N THR A 109 7.76 -1.77 -7.84
CA THR A 109 6.87 -0.85 -7.12
C THR A 109 7.16 -0.88 -5.62
N LEU A 110 7.31 -2.07 -5.03
CA LEU A 110 7.69 -2.22 -3.62
C LEU A 110 9.06 -1.57 -3.36
N ARG A 111 10.05 -1.78 -4.24
CA ARG A 111 11.39 -1.16 -4.12
C ARG A 111 11.30 0.35 -4.09
N SER A 112 10.50 0.92 -5.00
CA SER A 112 10.31 2.36 -5.10
C SER A 112 9.66 2.91 -3.82
N ALA A 113 8.66 2.22 -3.27
CA ALA A 113 8.03 2.60 -2.01
C ALA A 113 9.00 2.48 -0.82
N ALA A 114 9.86 1.45 -0.80
CA ALA A 114 10.85 1.27 0.25
C ALA A 114 11.88 2.40 0.34
N GLN A 115 12.20 3.06 -0.80
CA GLN A 115 13.13 4.20 -0.83
C GLN A 115 12.68 5.37 0.04
N VAL A 116 11.38 5.52 0.28
CA VAL A 116 10.83 6.58 1.15
C VAL A 116 11.19 6.34 2.62
N PHE A 117 11.51 5.10 2.95
CA PHE A 117 11.92 4.67 4.27
C PHE A 117 13.43 4.45 4.34
N SER A 118 14.21 4.85 3.35
CA SER A 118 15.66 4.69 3.32
C SER A 118 16.34 6.01 3.70
N ASP A 119 16.17 6.40 4.97
CA ASP A 119 17.05 7.35 5.67
C ASP A 119 17.87 6.61 6.74
#